data_AF-A0A061PGS4-F1
#
_entry.id   AF-A0A061PGS4-F1
#
_cell.length_a   1.000
_cell.length_b   1.000
_cell.length_c   1.000
_cell.angle_alpha   90.00
_cell.angle_beta   90.00
_cell.angle_gamma   90.00
#
_symmetry.space_group_name_H-M   'P 1'
#
loop_
_entity.id
_entity.type
_entity.pdbx_description
1 polymer ?
#
loop_
_entity_poly.entity_id
_entity_poly.type
_entity_poly.pdbx_seq_one_letter_code
_entity_poly.pdbx_strand_id
1 'polypeptide(L)'
;MEQTLYWHPAWEKTISIEDRKHVEKLFTCTPRKPYTVFRVAINHKGELLVSALIQNETQTPWIRQMLAFVQDNKPIAKGHFHVHVLPKTSMAWTFIFPDPTGMTKSDSGHLQEMTVDTLDLL
;
A
#
# COMPACT_ATOMS: atom_id res chain seq x y z
N MET A 1 -20.79 -2.07 7.22
CA MET A 1 -20.17 -0.80 7.69
C MET A 1 -19.72 -0.01 6.47
N GLU A 2 -20.07 1.26 6.34
CA GLU A 2 -19.70 2.08 5.17
C GLU A 2 -18.24 2.55 5.27
N GLN A 3 -17.55 2.63 4.14
CA GLN A 3 -16.22 3.24 4.03
C GLN A 3 -16.32 4.46 3.12
N THR A 4 -15.45 5.46 3.29
CA THR A 4 -15.37 6.61 2.39
C THR A 4 -14.07 6.54 1.60
N LEU A 5 -14.14 6.61 0.27
CA LEU A 5 -12.95 6.81 -0.57
C LEU A 5 -12.48 8.26 -0.44
N TYR A 6 -11.28 8.46 0.08
CA TYR A 6 -10.67 9.77 0.26
C TYR A 6 -9.46 9.94 -0.66
N TRP A 7 -9.43 11.07 -1.35
CA TRP A 7 -8.32 11.48 -2.19
C TRP A 7 -7.44 12.47 -1.45
N HIS A 8 -6.20 12.10 -1.17
CA HIS A 8 -5.24 13.03 -0.59
C HIS A 8 -4.97 14.18 -1.59
N PRO A 9 -4.81 15.45 -1.14
CA PRO A 9 -4.62 16.58 -2.04
C PRO A 9 -3.43 16.44 -3.02
N ALA A 10 -2.41 15.67 -2.63
CA ALA A 10 -1.31 15.32 -3.53
C ALA A 10 -1.79 14.44 -4.69
N TRP A 11 -2.56 13.38 -4.40
CA TRP A 11 -3.11 12.49 -5.41
C TRP A 11 -4.13 13.19 -6.30
N GLU A 12 -4.95 14.09 -5.77
CA GLU A 12 -5.89 14.87 -6.60
C GLU A 12 -5.20 15.63 -7.74
N LYS A 13 -3.94 16.04 -7.52
CA LYS A 13 -3.14 16.80 -8.48
C LYS A 13 -2.30 15.92 -9.40
N THR A 14 -1.89 14.74 -8.95
CA THR A 14 -0.86 13.94 -9.64
C THR A 14 -1.35 12.62 -10.20
N ILE A 15 -2.56 12.15 -9.83
CA ILE A 15 -3.07 10.88 -10.31
C ILE A 15 -3.46 10.96 -11.79
N SER A 16 -3.13 9.91 -12.55
CA SER A 16 -3.65 9.77 -13.91
C SER A 16 -5.17 9.49 -13.87
N ILE A 17 -5.89 9.87 -14.93
CA ILE A 17 -7.33 9.57 -15.04
C ILE A 17 -7.57 8.05 -15.01
N GLU A 18 -6.65 7.28 -15.60
CA GLU A 18 -6.72 5.82 -15.64
C GLU A 18 -6.57 5.20 -14.23
N ASP A 19 -5.53 5.59 -13.49
CA ASP A 19 -5.31 5.10 -12.12
C ASP A 19 -6.48 5.50 -11.20
N ARG A 20 -7.02 6.71 -11.38
CA ARG A 20 -8.18 7.17 -10.61
C ARG A 20 -9.40 6.26 -10.83
N LYS A 21 -9.74 6.00 -12.09
CA LYS A 21 -10.84 5.07 -12.44
C LYS A 21 -10.58 3.67 -11.91
N HIS A 22 -9.32 3.22 -11.95
CA HIS A 22 -8.95 1.92 -11.42
C HIS A 22 -9.17 1.85 -9.92
N VAL A 23 -8.74 2.84 -9.15
CA VAL A 23 -8.96 2.91 -7.69
C VAL A 23 -10.44 2.99 -7.33
N GLU A 24 -11.24 3.80 -8.04
CA GLU A 24 -12.69 3.87 -7.85
C GLU A 24 -13.37 2.51 -8.10
N LYS A 25 -12.91 1.78 -9.12
CA LYS A 25 -13.35 0.41 -9.40
C LYS A 25 -12.91 -0.57 -8.30
N LEU A 26 -11.67 -0.48 -7.81
CA LEU A 26 -11.19 -1.33 -6.74
C LEU A 26 -12.00 -1.11 -5.46
N PHE A 27 -12.26 0.14 -5.10
CA PHE A 27 -13.07 0.50 -3.93
C PHE A 27 -14.49 -0.08 -3.97
N THR A 28 -15.08 -0.16 -5.16
CA THR A 28 -16.47 -0.65 -5.33
C THR A 28 -16.57 -2.16 -5.54
N CYS A 29 -15.61 -2.77 -6.24
CA CYS A 29 -15.73 -4.14 -6.73
C CYS A 29 -14.88 -5.18 -5.98
N THR A 30 -13.93 -4.77 -5.12
CA THR A 30 -13.06 -5.74 -4.45
C THR A 30 -13.53 -6.09 -3.04
N PRO A 31 -13.35 -7.34 -2.60
CA PRO A 31 -13.50 -7.70 -1.20
C PRO A 31 -12.60 -6.81 -0.35
N ARG A 32 -13.10 -6.40 0.81
CA ARG A 32 -12.39 -5.49 1.69
C ARG A 32 -11.13 -6.15 2.22
N LYS A 33 -9.99 -5.68 1.73
CA LYS A 33 -8.66 -6.09 2.19
C LYS A 33 -7.94 -4.85 2.70
N PRO A 34 -7.16 -4.95 3.78
CA PRO A 34 -6.32 -3.86 4.29
C PRO A 34 -5.51 -3.15 3.20
N TYR A 35 -4.99 -3.93 2.25
CA TYR A 35 -4.19 -3.46 1.13
C TYR A 35 -4.59 -4.17 -0.15
N THR A 36 -4.89 -3.38 -1.19
CA THR A 36 -5.10 -3.88 -2.55
C THR A 36 -4.12 -3.19 -3.48
N VAL A 37 -3.06 -3.89 -3.86
CA VAL A 37 -2.03 -3.39 -4.79
C VAL A 37 -2.64 -3.23 -6.18
N PHE A 38 -2.43 -2.07 -6.80
CA PHE A 38 -2.93 -1.76 -8.13
C PHE A 38 -1.85 -1.31 -9.11
N ARG A 39 -0.66 -0.96 -8.60
CA ARG A 39 0.48 -0.58 -9.42
C ARG A 39 1.78 -0.94 -8.73
N VAL A 40 2.73 -1.43 -9.52
CA VAL A 40 4.09 -1.75 -9.09
C VAL A 40 5.04 -1.17 -10.14
N ALA A 41 6.11 -0.50 -9.71
CA ALA A 41 7.09 0.11 -10.62
C ALA A 41 8.46 0.24 -9.96
N ILE A 42 9.51 0.42 -10.76
CA ILE A 42 10.84 0.85 -10.30
C ILE A 42 11.08 2.29 -10.77
N ASN A 43 11.56 3.16 -9.88
CA ASN A 43 11.94 4.51 -10.27
C ASN A 43 13.39 4.57 -10.81
N HIS A 44 13.83 5.76 -11.24
CA HIS A 44 15.18 5.98 -11.77
C HIS A 44 16.31 5.71 -10.76
N LYS A 45 16.01 5.58 -9.46
CA LYS A 45 16.97 5.26 -8.40
C LYS A 45 17.04 3.76 -8.10
N GLY A 46 16.27 2.93 -8.79
CA GLY A 46 16.16 1.49 -8.48
C GLY A 46 15.24 1.18 -7.30
N GLU A 47 14.53 2.18 -6.76
CA GLU A 47 13.61 1.97 -5.64
C GLU A 47 12.29 1.37 -6.15
N LEU A 48 11.72 0.48 -5.35
CA LEU A 48 10.46 -0.18 -5.64
C LEU A 48 9.28 0.67 -5.16
N LEU A 49 8.43 1.07 -6.10
CA LEU A 49 7.19 1.81 -5.86
C LEU A 49 6.01 0.83 -5.92
N VAL A 50 5.29 0.69 -4.81
CA VAL A 50 4.07 -0.11 -4.74
C VAL A 50 2.91 0.82 -4.40
N SER A 51 1.98 1.01 -5.34
CA SER A 51 0.75 1.75 -5.09
C SER A 51 -0.38 0.78 -4.73
N ALA A 52 -1.06 1.07 -3.62
CA ALA A 52 -2.15 0.27 -3.11
C ALA A 52 -3.32 1.14 -2.63
N LEU A 53 -4.53 0.61 -2.75
CA LEU A 53 -5.68 1.11 -2.02
C LEU A 53 -5.58 0.55 -0.60
N ILE A 54 -5.36 1.44 0.37
CA ILE A 54 -5.41 1.12 1.79
C ILE A 54 -6.86 1.24 2.25
N GLN A 55 -7.35 0.28 3.02
CA GLN A 55 -8.72 0.28 3.55
C GLN A 55 -8.69 0.18 5.08
N ASN A 56 -8.78 1.33 5.77
CA ASN A 56 -8.84 1.35 7.23
C ASN A 56 -10.28 1.10 7.69
N GLU A 57 -10.61 -0.16 7.95
CA GLU A 57 -11.93 -0.55 8.45
C GLU A 57 -12.11 -0.35 9.96
N THR A 58 -11.10 0.12 10.67
CA THR A 58 -11.14 0.26 12.12
C THR A 58 -11.79 1.56 12.56
N GLN A 59 -11.97 1.74 13.87
CA GLN A 59 -12.45 2.99 14.48
C GLN A 59 -11.31 3.96 14.82
N THR A 60 -10.07 3.56 14.57
CA THR A 60 -8.86 4.30 14.93
C THR A 60 -8.04 4.64 13.69
N PRO A 61 -7.34 5.78 13.65
CA PRO A 61 -6.48 6.11 12.53
C PRO A 61 -5.28 5.16 12.45
N TRP A 62 -4.82 4.89 11.24
CA TRP A 62 -3.51 4.27 11.01
C TRP A 62 -2.47 5.38 10.85
N ILE A 63 -1.37 5.28 11.60
CA ILE A 63 -0.31 6.31 11.67
C ILE A 63 1.04 5.77 11.18
N ARG A 64 1.33 4.50 11.47
CA ARG A 64 2.57 3.83 11.11
C ARG A 64 2.27 2.40 10.71
N GLN A 65 2.95 1.92 9.69
CA GLN A 65 2.85 0.54 9.24
C GLN A 65 4.24 0.02 8.87
N MET A 66 4.58 -1.16 9.40
CA MET A 66 5.73 -1.92 8.94
C MET A 66 5.22 -2.90 7.88
N LEU A 67 5.64 -2.71 6.63
CA LEU A 67 5.12 -3.48 5.51
C LEU A 67 6.25 -4.24 4.82
N ALA A 68 5.93 -5.45 4.38
CA ALA A 68 6.70 -6.17 3.37
C ALA A 68 5.93 -6.18 2.05
N PHE A 69 6.65 -6.06 0.94
CA PHE A 69 6.13 -6.45 -0.37
C PHE A 69 6.54 -7.90 -0.64
N VAL A 70 5.56 -8.77 -0.87
CA VAL A 70 5.72 -10.21 -0.97
C VAL A 70 5.39 -10.68 -2.37
N GLN A 71 6.33 -11.40 -2.99
CA GLN A 71 6.18 -12.10 -4.27
C GLN A 71 6.56 -13.56 -4.10
N ASP A 72 5.81 -14.48 -4.71
CA ASP A 72 6.07 -15.93 -4.61
C ASP A 72 6.27 -16.42 -3.16
N ASN A 73 5.47 -15.89 -2.23
CA ASN A 73 5.54 -16.14 -0.78
C ASN A 73 6.88 -15.75 -0.11
N LYS A 74 7.66 -14.86 -0.73
CA LYS A 74 8.91 -14.34 -0.18
C LYS A 74 8.85 -12.81 -0.06
N PRO A 75 9.21 -12.24 1.10
CA PRO A 75 9.37 -10.79 1.22
C PRO A 75 10.58 -10.37 0.38
N ILE A 76 10.34 -9.54 -0.63
CA ILE A 76 11.40 -9.02 -1.50
C ILE A 76 11.75 -7.56 -1.18
N ALA A 77 10.96 -6.90 -0.34
CA ALA A 77 11.25 -5.57 0.17
C ALA A 77 10.51 -5.37 1.50
N LYS A 78 11.10 -4.55 2.39
CA LYS A 78 10.53 -4.20 3.70
C LYS A 78 10.69 -2.70 3.94
N GLY A 79 9.76 -2.11 4.67
CA GLY A 79 9.83 -0.69 4.97
C GLY A 79 8.96 -0.29 6.15
N HIS A 80 9.37 0.78 6.83
CA HIS A 80 8.57 1.47 7.83
C HIS A 80 7.98 2.72 7.19
N PHE A 81 6.65 2.84 7.23
CA PHE A 81 5.93 3.91 6.58
C PHE A 81 5.06 4.66 7.58
N HIS A 82 5.15 5.99 7.55
CA HIS A 82 4.19 6.87 8.21
C HIS A 82 3.04 7.12 7.25
N VAL A 83 1.94 6.42 7.46
CA VAL A 83 0.68 6.60 6.72
C VAL A 83 -0.30 7.30 7.64
N HIS A 84 -1.12 8.23 7.15
CA HIS A 84 -2.18 8.84 7.97
C HIS A 84 -3.54 8.54 7.34
N VAL A 85 -4.10 7.38 7.68
CA VAL A 85 -5.40 6.91 7.14
C VAL A 85 -6.46 6.98 8.23
N LEU A 86 -7.43 7.88 8.05
CA LEU A 86 -8.52 8.09 8.99
C LEU A 86 -9.37 6.82 9.18
N PRO A 87 -10.07 6.69 10.32
CA PRO A 87 -11.06 5.63 10.51
C PRO A 87 -12.05 5.56 9.37
N LYS A 88 -12.50 4.34 9.05
CA LYS A 88 -13.53 4.08 8.02
C LYS A 88 -13.25 4.71 6.66
N THR A 89 -11.97 4.93 6.34
CA THR A 89 -11.55 5.60 5.11
C THR A 89 -10.71 4.65 4.27
N SER A 90 -10.91 4.71 2.96
CA SER A 90 -10.05 4.09 1.97
C SER A 90 -9.25 5.16 1.23
N MET A 91 -7.95 4.95 1.04
CA MET A 91 -7.07 5.95 0.43
C MET A 91 -6.00 5.27 -0.42
N ALA A 92 -5.71 5.84 -1.59
CA ALA A 92 -4.56 5.41 -2.39
C ALA A 92 -3.25 5.88 -1.74
N TRP A 93 -2.26 4.99 -1.69
CA TRP A 93 -0.93 5.30 -1.19
C TRP A 93 0.15 4.67 -2.06
N THR A 94 1.28 5.34 -2.22
CA THR A 94 2.47 4.77 -2.85
C THR A 94 3.55 4.58 -1.80
N PHE A 95 3.98 3.33 -1.61
CA PHE A 95 5.07 2.94 -0.73
C PHE A 95 6.35 2.85 -1.55
N ILE A 96 7.41 3.50 -1.08
CA ILE A 96 8.72 3.51 -1.75
C ILE A 96 9.66 2.66 -0.90
N PHE A 97 10.07 1.51 -1.42
CA PHE A 97 11.00 0.59 -0.79
C PHE A 97 12.40 0.80 -1.38
N PRO A 98 13.39 1.21 -0.57
CA PRO A 98 14.71 1.60 -1.08
C PRO A 98 15.54 0.41 -1.58
N ASP A 99 15.47 -0.73 -0.90
CA ASP A 99 16.36 -1.87 -1.14
C ASP A 99 15.57 -3.15 -1.46
N PRO A 100 15.03 -3.32 -2.69
CA PRO A 100 14.40 -4.56 -3.09
C PRO A 100 15.44 -5.67 -3.33
N THR A 101 15.33 -6.81 -2.66
CA THR A 101 16.35 -7.88 -2.63
C THR A 101 16.26 -8.90 -3.77
N GLY A 102 15.40 -8.69 -4.78
CA GLY A 102 15.27 -9.65 -5.88
C GLY A 102 13.93 -9.62 -6.58
N MET A 103 13.52 -8.46 -7.10
CA MET A 103 12.34 -8.38 -7.94
C MET A 103 12.47 -9.33 -9.13
N THR A 104 11.49 -10.19 -9.32
CA THR A 104 11.29 -10.87 -10.60
C THR A 104 10.58 -9.89 -11.56
N LYS A 105 10.59 -10.13 -12.87
CA LYS A 105 9.84 -9.31 -13.84
C LYS A 105 8.31 -9.38 -13.65
N SER A 106 7.82 -10.04 -12.60
CA SER A 106 6.41 -10.11 -12.30
C SER A 106 5.99 -8.88 -11.52
N ASP A 107 4.91 -8.25 -11.96
CA ASP A 107 4.24 -7.19 -11.19
C ASP A 107 3.27 -7.78 -10.16
N SER A 108 3.13 -9.12 -10.11
CA SER A 108 2.24 -9.80 -9.16
C SER A 108 2.88 -9.87 -7.77
N GLY A 109 2.25 -9.23 -6.80
CA GLY A 109 2.67 -9.24 -5.40
C GLY A 109 1.61 -8.61 -4.51
N HIS A 110 1.82 -8.68 -3.20
CA HIS A 110 0.92 -8.07 -2.22
C HIS A 110 1.69 -7.44 -1.08
N LEU A 111 1.04 -6.51 -0.39
CA LEU A 111 1.54 -5.94 0.85
C LEU A 111 1.10 -6.80 2.03
N GLN A 112 2.02 -7.04 2.96
CA GLN A 112 1.78 -7.74 4.21
C GLN A 112 2.29 -6.90 5.37
N GLU A 113 1.45 -6.73 6.40
CA GLU A 113 1.89 -6.15 7.67
C GLU A 113 2.89 -7.08 8.36
N MET A 114 3.98 -6.51 8.85
CA MET A 114 4.94 -7.22 9.67
C MET A 114 4.59 -6.98 11.13
N THR A 115 4.40 -8.06 11.89
CA THR A 115 4.43 -7.97 13.34
C THR A 115 5.85 -7.65 13.76
N VAL A 116 6.03 -6.62 14.60
CA VAL A 116 7.28 -6.47 15.34
C VAL A 116 7.30 -7.65 16.31
N ASP A 117 8.09 -8.68 16.01
CA ASP A 117 8.35 -9.70 17.01
C ASP A 117 8.97 -8.97 18.21
N THR A 118 8.39 -9.17 19.39
CA THR A 118 8.79 -8.53 20.65
C THR A 118 10.19 -8.94 21.12
N LEU A 119 10.93 -9.66 20.29
CA LEU A 119 12.27 -10.18 20.53
C LEU A 119 13.40 -9.27 20.03
N ASP A 120 13.11 -8.24 19.23
CA ASP A 120 14.12 -7.27 18.76
C ASP A 120 14.28 -6.04 19.68
N LEU A 121 13.70 -6.08 20.89
CA LEU A 121 13.80 -5.02 21.92
C LEU A 121 14.46 -5.48 23.23
N LEU A 122 15.19 -6.60 23.22
CA LEU A 122 16.01 -7.07 24.35
C LEU A 122 17.50 -6.79 24.13
#